data_AF-A0A199W3L4-F1
#
_entry.id   AF-A0A199W3L4-F1
#
_cell.length_a   1.000
_cell.length_b   1.000
_cell.length_c   1.000
_cell.angle_alpha   90.00
_cell.angle_beta   90.00
_cell.angle_gamma   90.00
#
_symmetry.space_group_name_H-M   'P 1'
#
loop_
_entity.id
_entity.type
_entity.pdbx_description
1 polymer ?
#
loop_
_entity_poly.entity_id
_entity_poly.type
_entity_poly.pdbx_seq_one_letter_code
_entity_poly.pdbx_strand_id
1 'polypeptide(L)'
;MTADPARLAELRAFDPTKAGVEGLVVGGLQVLYQQPWIDVPLVAGALLVNIGDLLQLMTNDKFKSVEHRVLANKIDPRVSVACFFTMHLHQSSLLYGPIKELLSDENPPLYKDILLTDFVSHYNSKGLDGRSALSYFRL
;
A
#
# COMPACT_ATOMS: atom_id res chain seq x y z
N MET A 1 2.83 -12.18 16.43
CA MET A 1 3.01 -13.05 15.24
C MET A 1 4.28 -12.59 14.54
N THR A 2 5.32 -13.41 14.56
CA THR A 2 6.59 -13.16 13.87
C THR A 2 6.44 -13.40 12.37
N ALA A 3 7.05 -12.54 11.56
CA ALA A 3 7.08 -12.72 10.10
C ALA A 3 7.74 -14.07 9.76
N ASP A 4 7.20 -14.77 8.77
CA ASP A 4 7.76 -16.03 8.26
C ASP A 4 9.17 -15.77 7.66
N PRO A 5 10.24 -16.38 8.21
CA PRO A 5 11.60 -16.21 7.72
C PRO A 5 11.78 -16.64 6.26
N ALA A 6 10.96 -17.58 5.76
CA ALA A 6 11.02 -18.02 4.37
C ALA A 6 10.61 -16.91 3.40
N ARG A 7 9.59 -16.12 3.77
CA ARG A 7 9.09 -15.00 2.98
C ARG A 7 10.07 -13.82 2.95
N LEU A 8 10.86 -13.66 4.02
CA LEU A 8 11.98 -12.71 4.09
C LEU A 8 13.19 -13.14 3.22
N ALA A 9 13.38 -14.45 3.02
CA ALA A 9 14.44 -14.97 2.16
C ALA A 9 14.11 -14.80 0.68
N GLU A 10 12.84 -14.93 0.27
CA GLU A 10 12.38 -14.65 -1.10
C GLU A 10 12.58 -13.17 -1.51
N LEU A 11 12.55 -12.24 -0.54
CA LEU A 11 12.84 -10.82 -0.78
C LEU A 11 14.34 -10.52 -0.98
N ARG A 12 15.24 -11.50 -0.87
CA ARG A 12 16.70 -11.28 -0.84
C ARG A 12 17.52 -11.88 -1.97
N ALA A 13 16.93 -12.21 -3.11
CA ALA A 13 17.72 -12.67 -4.26
C ALA A 13 17.40 -11.89 -5.54
N PHE A 14 17.94 -10.66 -5.65
CA PHE A 14 18.12 -10.00 -6.93
C PHE A 14 19.61 -9.99 -7.29
N ASP A 15 19.93 -10.63 -8.42
CA ASP A 15 21.27 -10.64 -9.02
C ASP A 15 21.26 -9.66 -10.21
N PRO A 16 21.78 -8.43 -10.04
CA PRO A 16 21.73 -7.40 -11.07
C PRO A 16 22.53 -7.76 -12.32
N THR A 17 23.43 -8.74 -12.25
CA THR A 17 24.31 -9.13 -13.38
C THR A 17 23.62 -10.03 -14.40
N LYS A 18 22.46 -10.62 -14.07
CA LYS A 18 21.76 -11.59 -14.92
C LYS A 18 20.70 -11.00 -15.85
N ALA A 19 20.36 -9.71 -15.69
CA ALA A 19 19.27 -9.09 -16.44
C ALA A 19 19.70 -8.45 -17.78
N GLY A 20 20.99 -8.35 -18.09
CA GLY A 20 21.47 -7.79 -19.37
C GLY A 20 21.12 -6.31 -19.61
N VAL A 21 20.67 -5.59 -18.58
CA VAL A 21 20.37 -4.16 -18.62
C VAL A 21 21.19 -3.46 -17.54
N GLU A 22 22.47 -3.18 -17.84
CA GLU A 22 23.28 -2.31 -16.99
C GLU A 22 22.69 -0.89 -17.04
N GLY A 23 22.33 -0.33 -15.87
CA GLY A 23 22.04 1.10 -15.72
C GLY A 23 20.56 1.53 -15.63
N LEU A 24 19.57 0.64 -15.73
CA LEU A 24 18.13 1.04 -15.68
C LEU A 24 17.36 0.64 -14.43
N VAL A 25 17.94 -0.19 -13.55
CA VAL A 25 17.24 -0.71 -12.37
C VAL A 25 17.74 0.00 -11.11
N VAL A 26 17.37 1.28 -10.98
CA VAL A 26 17.67 2.08 -9.79
C VAL A 26 16.56 1.89 -8.74
N GLY A 27 16.91 1.26 -7.62
CA GLY A 27 16.03 0.98 -6.47
C GLY A 27 15.59 2.24 -5.70
N GLY A 28 15.24 2.07 -4.42
CA GLY A 28 14.98 3.20 -3.51
C GLY A 28 13.53 3.33 -3.03
N LEU A 29 12.61 2.48 -3.48
CA LEU A 29 11.33 2.31 -2.80
C LEU A 29 11.57 1.54 -1.50
N GLN A 30 11.04 2.06 -0.40
CA GLN A 30 11.01 1.40 0.90
C GLN A 30 9.60 1.27 1.41
N VAL A 31 9.32 0.19 2.13
CA VAL A 31 8.07 -0.03 2.87
C VAL A 31 8.35 -0.08 4.36
N LEU A 32 7.46 0.48 5.17
CA LEU A 32 7.53 0.38 6.62
C LEU A 32 6.90 -0.94 7.05
N TYR A 33 7.69 -1.83 7.64
CA TYR A 33 7.22 -3.13 8.10
C TYR A 33 7.70 -3.40 9.52
N GLN A 34 6.78 -3.49 10.48
CA GLN A 34 7.10 -3.73 11.90
C GLN A 34 8.12 -2.74 12.50
N GLN A 35 8.12 -1.48 12.03
CA GLN A 35 8.99 -0.36 12.39
C GLN A 35 10.25 -0.08 11.53
N PRO A 36 11.04 -1.05 11.03
CA PRO A 36 12.08 -0.71 10.07
C PRO A 36 11.50 -0.39 8.68
N TRP A 37 12.18 0.53 8.00
CA TRP A 37 12.05 0.70 6.56
C TRP A 37 12.83 -0.40 5.86
N ILE A 38 12.17 -1.12 4.94
CA ILE A 38 12.75 -2.22 4.19
C ILE A 38 12.78 -1.84 2.71
N ASP A 39 13.93 -1.97 2.08
CA ASP A 39 14.07 -1.79 0.63
C ASP A 39 13.28 -2.84 -0.13
N VAL A 40 12.52 -2.40 -1.12
CA VAL A 40 11.80 -3.32 -2.00
C VAL A 40 12.72 -3.69 -3.17
N PRO A 41 13.04 -4.99 -3.36
CA PRO A 41 13.86 -5.42 -4.47
C PRO A 41 13.15 -5.15 -5.80
N LEU A 42 13.89 -4.65 -6.78
CA LEU A 42 13.41 -4.54 -8.15
C LEU A 42 13.69 -5.85 -8.86
N VAL A 43 12.65 -6.43 -9.45
CA VAL A 43 12.75 -7.65 -10.26
C VAL A 43 12.45 -7.27 -11.71
N ALA A 44 13.37 -7.58 -12.62
CA ALA A 44 13.21 -7.26 -14.03
C ALA A 44 11.92 -7.90 -14.60
N GLY A 45 11.11 -7.10 -15.29
CA GLY A 45 9.83 -7.54 -15.84
C GLY A 45 8.68 -7.68 -14.82
N ALA A 46 8.91 -7.43 -13.53
CA ALA A 46 7.87 -7.48 -12.52
C ALA A 46 7.17 -6.13 -12.33
N LEU A 47 5.91 -6.20 -11.90
CA LEU A 47 5.16 -5.05 -11.39
C LEU A 47 5.10 -5.13 -9.88
N LEU A 48 5.29 -3.99 -9.23
CA LEU A 48 5.03 -3.84 -7.81
C LEU A 48 3.58 -3.44 -7.59
N VAL A 49 2.87 -4.19 -6.75
CA VAL A 49 1.49 -3.94 -6.39
C VAL A 49 1.41 -3.71 -4.88
N ASN A 50 0.82 -2.58 -4.47
CA ASN A 50 0.54 -2.27 -3.08
C ASN A 50 -0.97 -2.11 -2.84
N ILE A 51 -1.39 -2.37 -1.61
CA ILE A 51 -2.77 -2.18 -1.16
C ILE A 51 -2.93 -0.73 -0.70
N GLY A 52 -4.05 -0.12 -1.06
CA GLY A 52 -4.44 1.21 -0.58
C GLY A 52 -5.49 1.15 0.54
N ASP A 53 -5.64 2.27 1.24
CA ASP A 53 -6.51 2.42 2.42
C ASP A 53 -7.97 1.97 2.16
N LEU A 54 -8.57 2.34 1.03
CA LEU A 54 -9.94 1.94 0.69
C LEU A 54 -10.12 0.42 0.65
N LEU A 55 -9.15 -0.32 0.11
CA LEU A 55 -9.22 -1.78 0.06
C LEU A 55 -9.02 -2.40 1.45
N GLN A 56 -8.15 -1.83 2.28
CA GLN A 56 -8.03 -2.24 3.69
C GLN A 56 -9.34 -2.03 4.46
N LEU A 57 -10.02 -0.90 4.25
CA LEU A 57 -11.34 -0.63 4.84
C LEU A 57 -12.38 -1.66 4.41
N MET A 58 -12.52 -1.88 3.09
CA MET A 58 -13.50 -2.82 2.54
C MET A 58 -13.23 -4.26 2.98
N THR A 59 -11.96 -4.64 3.13
CA THR A 59 -11.60 -5.99 3.58
C THR A 59 -11.63 -6.18 5.09
N ASN A 60 -12.10 -5.18 5.85
CA ASN A 60 -12.13 -5.19 7.30
C ASN A 60 -10.76 -5.56 7.90
N ASP A 61 -9.70 -4.85 7.49
CA ASP A 61 -8.32 -5.09 7.93
C ASP A 61 -7.66 -6.41 7.48
N LYS A 62 -8.32 -7.24 6.67
CA LYS A 62 -7.73 -8.48 6.14
C LYS A 62 -6.55 -8.20 5.22
N PHE A 63 -6.60 -7.12 4.43
CA PHE A 63 -5.44 -6.56 3.74
C PHE A 63 -4.96 -5.29 4.43
N LYS A 64 -3.65 -5.02 4.33
CA LYS A 64 -3.00 -3.87 4.97
C LYS A 64 -2.39 -2.95 3.93
N SER A 65 -2.86 -1.70 3.94
CA SER A 65 -2.19 -0.55 3.37
C SER A 65 -0.97 -0.23 4.22
N VAL A 66 0.19 -0.14 3.59
CA VAL A 66 1.47 0.06 4.27
C VAL A 66 2.10 1.37 3.84
N GLU A 67 2.71 2.06 4.80
CA GLU A 67 3.52 3.23 4.50
C GLU A 67 4.68 2.84 3.59
N HIS A 68 4.89 3.64 2.55
CA HIS A 68 5.98 3.47 1.62
C HIS A 68 6.56 4.84 1.28
N ARG A 69 7.86 4.88 1.01
CA ARG A 69 8.59 6.09 0.63
C ARG A 69 9.57 5.79 -0.47
N VAL A 70 9.95 6.82 -1.23
CA VAL A 70 11.05 6.72 -2.20
C VAL A 70 12.20 7.58 -1.70
N LEU A 71 13.38 6.99 -1.58
CA LEU A 71 14.60 7.71 -1.24
C LEU A 71 15.11 8.49 -2.45
N ALA A 72 15.43 9.76 -2.24
CA ALA A 72 16.19 10.53 -3.22
C ALA A 72 17.63 9.99 -3.25
N ASN A 73 18.17 9.78 -4.46
CA ASN A 73 19.55 9.35 -4.65
C ASN A 73 20.32 10.39 -5.47
N LYS A 74 21.65 10.42 -5.32
CA LYS A 74 22.56 11.32 -6.05
C LYS A 74 23.36 10.62 -7.15
N ILE A 75 23.07 9.34 -7.37
CA ILE A 75 23.86 8.47 -8.26
C ILE A 75 23.30 8.62 -9.67
N ASP A 76 22.05 8.22 -9.87
CA ASP A 76 21.40 8.23 -11.18
C ASP A 76 19.93 8.64 -11.08
N PRO A 77 19.41 9.39 -12.08
CA PRO A 77 17.99 9.68 -12.17
C PRO A 77 17.16 8.40 -12.17
N ARG A 78 16.12 8.35 -11.34
CA ARG A 78 15.15 7.25 -11.28
C ARG A 78 13.80 7.73 -11.77
N VAL A 79 13.20 6.98 -12.69
CA VAL A 79 11.82 7.19 -13.14
C VAL A 79 10.96 5.98 -12.76
N SER A 80 9.76 6.22 -12.26
CA SER A 80 8.75 5.19 -12.03
C SER A 80 7.37 5.71 -12.39
N VAL A 81 6.52 4.84 -12.92
CA VAL A 81 5.12 5.15 -13.22
C VAL A 81 4.23 4.37 -12.26
N ALA A 82 3.39 5.08 -11.51
CA ALA A 82 2.39 4.47 -10.64
C ALA A 82 1.02 4.54 -11.33
N CYS A 83 0.29 3.42 -11.31
CA CYS A 83 -1.09 3.34 -11.79
C CYS A 83 -2.00 3.03 -10.61
N PHE A 84 -2.99 3.90 -10.36
CA PHE A 84 -3.91 3.76 -9.24
C PHE A 84 -5.25 3.24 -9.73
N PHE A 85 -5.64 2.06 -9.27
CA PHE A 85 -6.98 1.51 -9.46
C PHE A 85 -7.87 2.00 -8.33
N THR A 86 -8.62 3.07 -8.59
CA THR A 86 -9.54 3.66 -7.60
C THR A 86 -10.98 3.55 -8.08
N MET A 87 -11.91 3.63 -7.15
CA MET A 87 -13.34 3.64 -7.47
C MET A 87 -13.71 4.97 -8.13
N HIS A 88 -14.66 4.94 -9.07
CA HIS A 88 -15.03 6.13 -9.83
C HIS A 88 -15.49 7.26 -8.90
N LEU A 89 -14.83 8.41 -9.00
CA LEU A 89 -15.14 9.62 -8.23
C LEU A 89 -16.39 10.36 -8.72
N HIS A 90 -17.14 9.79 -9.67
CA HIS A 90 -18.44 10.36 -10.03
C HIS A 90 -19.34 10.35 -8.79
N GLN A 91 -20.05 11.46 -8.56
CA GLN A 91 -20.92 11.67 -7.42
C GLN A 91 -21.92 10.51 -7.26
N SER A 92 -21.51 9.49 -6.52
CA SER A 92 -22.33 8.37 -6.15
C SER A 92 -22.70 8.54 -4.70
N SER A 93 -23.99 8.40 -4.39
CA SER A 93 -24.47 8.17 -3.02
C SER A 93 -24.14 6.77 -2.51
N LEU A 94 -23.31 6.00 -3.23
CA LEU A 94 -22.86 4.68 -2.84
C LEU A 94 -21.95 4.79 -1.62
N LEU A 95 -22.30 4.02 -0.60
CA LEU A 95 -21.51 3.87 0.60
C LEU A 95 -20.55 2.69 0.46
N TYR A 96 -19.32 2.90 0.89
CA TYR A 96 -18.26 1.91 0.96
C TYR A 96 -17.99 1.55 2.41
N GLY A 97 -17.95 0.26 2.70
CA GLY A 97 -17.73 -0.25 4.06
C GLY A 97 -17.15 -1.65 4.01
N PRO A 98 -16.96 -2.28 5.17
CA PRO A 98 -16.58 -3.67 5.24
C PRO A 98 -17.52 -4.56 4.41
N ILE A 99 -16.94 -5.41 3.56
CA ILE A 99 -17.65 -6.42 2.77
C ILE A 99 -18.38 -7.35 3.74
N LYS A 100 -19.70 -7.46 3.60
CA LYS A 100 -20.55 -8.10 4.62
C LYS A 100 -20.24 -9.59 4.77
N GLU A 101 -19.82 -10.25 3.69
CA GLU A 101 -19.41 -11.66 3.65
C GLU A 101 -18.08 -11.92 4.38
N LEU A 102 -17.31 -10.89 4.70
CA LEU A 102 -16.08 -11.00 5.50
C LEU A 102 -16.33 -10.79 7.01
N LEU A 103 -17.55 -10.45 7.40
CA LEU A 103 -17.92 -10.18 8.79
C LEU A 103 -18.46 -11.43 9.49
N SER A 104 -18.19 -11.55 10.79
CA SER A 104 -18.79 -12.55 11.69
C SER A 104 -18.86 -12.00 13.11
N ASP A 105 -19.41 -12.77 14.05
CA ASP A 105 -19.41 -12.41 15.47
C ASP A 105 -17.98 -12.28 16.03
N GLU A 106 -17.04 -13.08 15.51
CA GLU A 106 -15.61 -13.03 15.86
C GLU A 106 -14.82 -11.98 15.05
N ASN A 107 -15.38 -11.51 13.93
CA ASN A 107 -14.81 -10.45 13.09
C ASN A 107 -15.84 -9.34 12.82
N PRO A 108 -16.21 -8.56 13.85
CA PRO A 108 -17.17 -7.48 13.69
C PRO A 108 -16.60 -6.37 12.79
N PRO A 109 -17.45 -5.50 12.22
CA PRO A 109 -16.98 -4.37 11.44
C PRO A 109 -16.06 -3.47 12.28
N LEU A 110 -14.91 -3.09 11.71
CA LEU A 110 -13.96 -2.16 12.32
C LEU A 110 -14.10 -0.73 11.79
N TYR A 111 -14.84 -0.57 10.70
CA TYR A 111 -15.01 0.67 9.97
C TYR A 111 -16.49 0.93 9.72
N LYS A 112 -16.88 2.21 9.74
CA LYS A 112 -18.22 2.65 9.32
C LYS A 112 -18.35 2.63 7.80
N ASP A 113 -19.59 2.60 7.32
CA ASP A 113 -19.90 2.83 5.91
C ASP A 113 -19.67 4.33 5.58
N ILE A 114 -18.97 4.64 4.49
CA ILE A 114 -18.51 5.99 4.13
C ILE A 114 -18.83 6.35 2.68
N LEU A 115 -19.02 7.64 2.41
CA LEU A 115 -18.99 8.15 1.04
C LEU A 115 -17.55 8.27 0.56
N LEU A 116 -17.30 7.94 -0.71
CA LEU A 116 -15.97 8.09 -1.32
C LEU A 116 -15.51 9.55 -1.32
N THR A 117 -16.43 10.50 -1.45
CA THR A 117 -16.13 11.94 -1.38
C THR A 117 -15.60 12.35 -0.01
N ASP A 118 -16.14 11.78 1.07
CA ASP A 118 -15.70 12.07 2.43
C ASP A 118 -14.31 11.48 2.67
N PHE A 119 -14.08 10.26 2.17
CA PHE A 119 -12.76 9.63 2.19
C PHE A 119 -11.70 10.52 1.53
N VAL A 120 -11.94 10.92 0.28
CA VAL A 120 -10.98 11.70 -0.52
C VAL A 120 -10.75 13.08 0.10
N SER A 121 -11.81 13.74 0.58
CA SER A 121 -11.71 15.04 1.23
C SER A 121 -10.86 14.98 2.51
N HIS A 122 -11.08 13.96 3.34
CA HIS A 122 -10.27 13.73 4.53
C HIS A 122 -8.82 13.40 4.17
N TYR A 123 -8.61 12.43 3.26
CA TYR A 123 -7.29 11.98 2.83
C TYR A 123 -6.41 13.15 2.34
N ASN A 124 -6.97 14.02 1.49
CA ASN A 124 -6.25 15.17 0.93
C ASN A 124 -5.96 16.27 1.97
N SER A 125 -6.85 16.48 2.96
CA SER A 125 -6.68 17.51 3.98
C SER A 125 -5.76 17.09 5.12
N LYS A 126 -5.63 15.78 5.37
CA LYS A 126 -4.88 15.21 6.50
C LYS A 126 -3.35 15.36 6.37
N GLY A 127 -2.82 15.46 5.14
CA GLY A 127 -1.39 15.67 4.89
C GLY A 127 -0.49 14.50 5.32
N LEU A 128 0.83 14.75 5.40
CA LEU A 128 1.87 13.73 5.57
C LEU A 128 2.41 13.62 7.00
N ASP A 129 1.52 13.40 7.98
CA ASP A 129 1.90 13.29 9.40
C ASP A 129 2.21 11.85 9.88
N GLY A 130 2.30 10.88 8.96
CA GLY A 130 2.54 9.46 9.27
C GLY A 130 1.36 8.69 9.87
N ARG A 131 0.22 9.33 10.17
CA ARG A 131 -0.98 8.62 10.63
C ARG A 131 -1.79 8.05 9.48
N SER A 132 -2.43 6.90 9.65
CA SER A 132 -3.33 6.34 8.63
C SER A 132 -4.59 7.19 8.48
N ALA A 133 -5.03 7.53 7.26
CA ALA A 133 -6.29 8.23 7.04
C ALA A 133 -7.50 7.41 7.53
N LEU A 134 -7.36 6.09 7.56
CA LEU A 134 -8.37 5.16 8.08
C LEU A 134 -8.74 5.36 9.55
N SER A 135 -7.91 6.00 10.39
CA SER A 135 -8.24 6.19 11.80
C SER A 135 -9.50 7.04 11.99
N TYR A 136 -9.77 7.97 11.07
CA TYR A 136 -10.98 8.82 11.09
C TYR A 136 -12.27 8.04 10.75
N PHE A 137 -12.12 6.87 10.13
CA PHE A 137 -13.22 6.04 9.65
C PHE A 137 -13.46 4.78 10.48
N ARG A 138 -12.64 4.53 11.51
CA ARG A 138 -12.88 3.44 12.46
C ARG A 138 -14.13 3.68 13.30
N LEU A 139 -14.74 2.57 13.74
CA LEU A 139 -15.79 2.54 14.76
C LEU A 139 -15.22 2.69 16.18
#